data_AF-A0A939UJ58-F1
#
_entry.id   AF-A0A939UJ58-F1
#
_cell.length_a   1.000
_cell.length_b   1.000
_cell.length_c   1.000
_cell.angle_alpha   90.00
_cell.angle_beta   90.00
_cell.angle_gamma   90.00
#
_symmetry.space_group_name_H-M   'P 1'
#
loop_
_entity.id
_entity.type
_entity.pdbx_description
1 polymer ?
#
loop_
_entity_poly.entity_id
_entity_poly.type
_entity_poly.pdbx_seq_one_letter_code
_entity_poly.pdbx_strand_id
1 'polypeptide(L)' 'MTGTIFDLQRFSLHDGPGVRTTVFFKGCSLRCVWCHNPESQKKEKEMMVFRHKCVSCGRCEALCKKTFSKECT' A
#
# COMPACT_ATOMS: atom_id res chain seq x y z
N MET A 1 3.36 20.91 -3.45
CA MET A 1 4.00 19.81 -2.69
C MET A 1 3.21 18.52 -2.95
N THR A 2 3.86 17.37 -3.09
CA THR A 2 3.22 16.07 -3.39
C THR A 2 3.74 14.98 -2.46
N GLY A 3 2.92 13.95 -2.21
CA GLY A 3 3.28 12.80 -1.38
C GLY A 3 2.65 11.50 -1.89
N THR A 4 3.29 10.37 -1.61
CA THR A 4 2.80 9.04 -2.01
C THR A 4 2.13 8.38 -0.82
N ILE A 5 0.88 7.96 -1.00
CA ILE A 5 0.10 7.22 -0.01
C ILE A 5 -0.20 5.81 -0.51
N PHE A 6 -0.37 4.85 0.40
CA PHE A 6 -0.82 3.50 0.06
C PHE A 6 -2.25 3.21 0.50
N ASP A 7 -2.78 3.97 1.46
CA ASP A 7 -4.17 3.85 1.90
C ASP A 7 -4.73 5.18 2.43
N LEU A 8 -6.06 5.32 2.36
CA LEU A 8 -6.84 6.41 2.93
C LEU A 8 -8.03 5.81 3.69
N GLN A 9 -7.89 5.65 4.99
CA GLN A 9 -8.93 5.08 5.83
C GLN A 9 -9.84 6.16 6.40
N ARG A 10 -11.15 6.01 6.19
CA ARG A 10 -12.17 6.88 6.77
C ARG A 10 -12.76 6.21 8.01
N PHE A 11 -13.27 7.02 8.94
CA PHE A 11 -13.91 6.55 10.18
C PHE A 11 -12.98 5.71 11.09
N SER A 12 -11.70 6.05 11.16
CA SER A 12 -10.77 5.45 12.11
C SER A 12 -11.13 5.88 13.54
N LEU A 13 -11.48 4.91 14.38
CA LEU A 13 -11.83 5.11 15.80
C LEU A 13 -10.65 4.81 16.75
N HIS A 14 -9.65 4.07 16.27
CA HIS A 14 -8.54 3.58 17.08
C HIS A 14 -7.22 4.32 16.83
N ASP A 15 -7.16 5.19 15.80
CA ASP A 15 -5.96 5.92 15.40
C ASP A 15 -5.84 7.30 16.08
N GLY A 16 -6.49 7.46 17.24
CA GLY A 16 -6.49 8.69 18.03
C GLY A 16 -7.89 9.06 18.54
N PRO A 17 -8.03 10.17 19.30
CA PRO A 17 -9.30 10.56 19.90
C PRO A 17 -10.36 10.96 18.86
N GLY A 18 -11.57 10.42 18.98
CA GLY A 18 -12.71 10.73 18.11
C GLY A 18 -12.67 10.02 16.76
N VAL A 19 -13.52 10.45 15.83
CA VAL A 19 -13.58 9.89 14.46
C VAL A 19 -12.53 10.57 13.58
N ARG A 20 -11.65 9.77 12.95
CA ARG A 20 -10.55 10.27 12.12
C ARG A 20 -10.61 9.76 10.68
N THR A 21 -9.98 10.53 9.79
CA THR A 21 -9.56 10.04 8.48
C THR A 21 -8.04 9.90 8.54
N THR A 22 -7.56 8.66 8.46
CA THR A 22 -6.13 8.35 8.55
C THR A 22 -5.55 8.26 7.14
N VAL A 23 -4.45 8.97 6.90
CA VAL A 23 -3.72 8.95 5.63
C VAL A 23 -2.44 8.15 5.84
N PHE A 24 -2.31 7.02 5.14
CA PHE A 24 -1.16 6.14 5.28
C PHE A 24 -0.13 6.38 4.17
N PHE A 25 1.03 6.91 4.54
CA PHE A 25 2.10 7.27 3.62
C PHE A 25 3.02 6.09 3.27
N LYS A 26 3.54 6.10 2.04
CA LYS A 26 4.68 5.26 1.65
C LYS A 26 5.98 5.85 2.19
N GLY A 27 6.92 4.96 2.52
CA GLY A 27 8.23 5.24 3.10
C GLY A 27 8.26 5.08 4.62
N CYS A 28 8.96 4.04 5.09
CA CYS A 28 9.35 3.90 6.49
C CYS A 28 10.82 3.46 6.52
N SER A 29 11.66 4.15 7.30
CA SER A 29 13.09 3.80 7.42
C SER A 29 13.35 2.61 8.33
N LEU A 30 12.35 2.18 9.11
CA LEU A 30 12.45 1.04 10.02
C LEU A 30 12.07 -0.28 9.33
N ARG A 31 12.57 -1.38 9.90
CA ARG A 31 12.29 -2.76 9.45
C ARG A 31 11.90 -3.63 10.64
N CYS A 32 10.88 -3.19 11.38
CA CYS A 32 10.39 -3.90 12.55
C CYS A 32 9.95 -5.33 12.17
N VAL A 33 10.32 -6.31 12.99
CA VAL A 33 9.93 -7.73 12.79
C VAL A 33 8.41 -7.91 12.85
N TRP A 34 7.74 -7.10 13.66
CA TRP A 34 6.29 -7.06 13.82
C TRP A 34 5.65 -5.88 13.08
N CYS A 35 6.11 -5.53 11.87
CA CYS A 35 5.49 -4.42 11.14
C CYS A 35 4.06 -4.79 10.71
N HIS A 36 3.07 -4.00 11.13
CA HIS A 36 1.66 -4.21 10.74
C HIS A 36 1.39 -3.77 9.30
N ASN A 37 2.18 -2.82 8.77
CA ASN A 37 2.02 -2.22 7.44
C ASN A 37 3.32 -2.37 6.62
N PRO A 38 3.76 -3.59 6.27
CA PRO A 38 4.99 -3.81 5.50
C PRO A 38 4.99 -3.10 4.13
N GLU A 39 3.82 -2.90 3.53
CA GLU A 39 3.62 -2.16 2.28
C GLU A 39 4.01 -0.68 2.38
N SER A 40 4.12 -0.12 3.59
CA SER A 40 4.59 1.25 3.81
C SER A 40 6.11 1.39 3.67
N GLN A 41 6.88 0.31 3.67
CA GLN A 41 8.34 0.38 3.84
C GLN A 41 9.08 0.98 2.66
N LYS A 42 8.66 0.66 1.43
CA LYS A 42 9.22 1.24 0.20
C LYS A 42 8.58 2.59 -0.09
N LYS A 43 9.34 3.50 -0.72
CA LYS A 43 8.84 4.85 -1.08
C LYS A 43 8.14 4.83 -2.44
N GLU A 44 8.48 3.85 -3.26
CA GLU A 44 7.99 3.65 -4.61
C GLU A 44 6.51 3.24 -4.61
N LYS A 45 5.83 3.54 -5.71
CA LYS A 45 4.50 3.01 -5.96
C LYS A 45 4.62 1.52 -6.31
N GLU A 46 3.75 0.71 -5.71
CA GLU A 46 3.72 -0.73 -5.88
C GLU A 46 2.28 -1.17 -6.18
N MET A 47 2.15 -2.29 -6.90
CA MET A 47 0.85 -2.92 -7.12
C MET A 47 0.38 -3.59 -5.83
N MET A 48 -0.82 -3.25 -5.37
CA MET A 48 -1.45 -3.97 -4.28
C MET A 48 -2.29 -5.12 -4.83
N VAL A 49 -2.03 -6.34 -4.37
CA VAL A 49 -2.75 -7.54 -4.81
C VAL A 49 -3.47 -8.19 -3.65
N PHE A 50 -4.80 -8.18 -3.70
CA PHE A 50 -5.64 -8.92 -2.76
C PHE A 50 -5.78 -10.37 -3.25
N ARG A 51 -4.83 -11.23 -2.87
CA ARG A 51 -4.79 -12.63 -3.35
C ARG A 51 -6.12 -13.39 -3.14
N HIS A 52 -6.80 -13.15 -2.02
CA HIS A 52 -8.10 -13.77 -1.73
C HIS A 52 -9.24 -13.34 -2.67
N LYS A 53 -9.07 -12.23 -3.40
CA LYS A 53 -10.00 -11.76 -4.45
C LYS A 53 -9.51 -12.09 -5.86
N CYS A 54 -8.33 -12.69 -6.00
CA CYS A 54 -7.73 -12.96 -7.29
C CYS A 54 -8.39 -14.19 -7.93
N VAL A 55 -8.79 -14.05 -9.19
CA VAL A 55 -9.34 -15.15 -10.02
C VAL A 55 -8.30 -15.74 -10.99
N SER A 56 -7.01 -15.46 -10.75
CA SER A 56 -5.88 -15.97 -11.56
C SER A 56 -5.95 -15.67 -13.06
N CYS A 57 -6.54 -14.53 -13.45
CA CYS A 57 -6.72 -14.17 -14.86
C CYS A 57 -5.47 -13.56 -15.53
N GLY A 58 -4.36 -13.35 -14.82
CA GLY A 58 -3.09 -12.83 -15.37
C GLY A 58 -3.07 -11.35 -15.82
N ARG A 59 -4.22 -10.65 -15.83
CA ARG A 59 -4.30 -9.26 -16.32
C ARG A 59 -3.44 -8.26 -15.53
N CYS A 60 -3.22 -8.52 -14.24
CA CYS A 60 -2.37 -7.67 -13.40
C CYS A 60 -0.91 -7.67 -13.85
N GLU A 61 -0.40 -8.77 -14.40
CA GLU A 61 0.99 -8.87 -14.89
C GLU A 61 1.21 -8.05 -16.15
N ALA A 62 0.23 -8.06 -17.07
CA ALA A 62 0.26 -7.23 -18.27
C ALA A 62 0.26 -5.73 -17.91
N LEU A 63 -0.54 -5.34 -16.90
CA LEU A 63 -0.57 -3.97 -16.39
C LEU A 63 0.72 -3.60 -15.66
N CYS A 64 1.28 -4.52 -14.86
CA CYS A 64 2.51 -4.32 -14.13
C CYS A 64 3.65 -3.85 -15.06
N LYS A 65 3.92 -4.62 -16.13
CA LYS A 65 4.99 -4.34 -17.09
C LYS A 65 4.81 -3.00 -17.82
N LYS A 66 3.56 -2.56 -17.99
CA LYS A 66 3.23 -1.28 -18.65
C LYS A 66 3.42 -0.09 -17.72
N THR A 67 3.13 -0.23 -16.44
CA THR A 67 3.02 0.88 -15.49
C THR A 67 4.25 1.03 -14.57
N PHE A 68 4.96 -0.06 -14.30
CA PHE A 68 6.10 -0.08 -13.37
C PHE A 68 7.36 -0.61 -14.06
N SER A 69 8.50 0.02 -13.81
CA SER A 69 9.81 -0.34 -14.41
C SER A 69 10.55 -1.46 -13.67
N LYS A 70 9.96 -2.02 -12.62
CA LYS A 70 10.51 -3.12 -11.80
C LYS A 70 9.42 -4.17 -11.52
N GLU A 71 9.83 -5.36 -11.10
CA GLU A 71 8.95 -6.46 -10.72
C GLU A 71 7.87 -6.01 -9.73
N CYS A 72 6.60 -6.27 -10.08
CA CYS A 72 5.50 -6.15 -9.14
C CYS A 72 5.57 -7.34 -8.18
N THR A 73 5.96 -7.04 -6.94
CA THR A 73 5.98 -7.98 -5.83
C THR A 73 4.73 -7.81 -4.98
#